data_AF-A0ABD2MH52-F1
#
_entry.id   AF-A0ABD2MH52-F1
#
_cell.length_a   1.000
_cell.length_b   1.000
_cell.length_c   1.000
_cell.angle_alpha   90.00
_cell.angle_beta   90.00
_cell.angle_gamma   90.00
#
_symmetry.space_group_name_H-M   'P 1'
#
loop_
_entity.id
_entity.type
_entity.pdbx_description
1 polymer ?
#
loop_
_entity_poly.entity_id
_entity_poly.type
_entity_poly.pdbx_seq_one_letter_code
_entity_poly.pdbx_strand_id
1 'polypeptide(L)'
;MQWSRLKKTINKICLQNLNTTMNIKEKRWMKTETLELMEKRRLAKNEPTTYRQLQNSTKRKINLAKEKWIKELREEKENLVSKHDIFNMHKKLREVTETFKEQSPPMLTDGTNNINLNKRRNIEFGKTTSQIYSETTDLK
;
A
#
# COMPACT_ATOMS: atom_id res chain seq x y z
N MET A 1 -21.41 -36.60 -5.85
CA MET A 1 -20.38 -36.63 -4.77
C MET A 1 -18.95 -36.33 -5.23
N GLN A 2 -18.50 -36.71 -6.44
CA GLN A 2 -17.11 -36.56 -6.90
C GLN A 2 -16.60 -35.10 -6.99
N TRP A 3 -17.47 -34.16 -7.40
CA TRP A 3 -17.11 -32.74 -7.50
C TRP A 3 -16.62 -32.12 -6.17
N SER A 4 -17.22 -32.55 -5.06
CA SER A 4 -16.86 -32.04 -3.73
C SER A 4 -15.44 -32.44 -3.32
N ARG A 5 -14.97 -33.63 -3.72
CA ARG A 5 -13.60 -34.10 -3.50
C ARG A 5 -12.63 -33.30 -4.35
N LEU A 6 -12.89 -33.18 -5.66
CA LEU A 6 -12.04 -32.41 -6.57
C LEU A 6 -11.84 -30.96 -6.10
N LYS A 7 -12.94 -30.29 -5.72
CA LYS A 7 -12.89 -28.92 -5.20
C LYS A 7 -12.04 -28.81 -3.93
N LYS A 8 -12.13 -29.78 -3.02
CA LYS A 8 -11.31 -29.82 -1.80
C LYS A 8 -9.83 -30.03 -2.11
N THR A 9 -9.49 -30.89 -3.06
CA THR A 9 -8.10 -31.14 -3.46
C THR A 9 -7.48 -29.91 -4.10
N ILE A 10 -8.20 -29.25 -5.01
CA ILE A 10 -7.75 -28.01 -5.66
C ILE A 10 -7.52 -26.91 -4.62
N ASN A 11 -8.45 -26.70 -3.70
CA ASN A 11 -8.27 -25.71 -2.64
C ASN A 11 -7.10 -26.04 -1.72
N LYS A 12 -6.87 -27.33 -1.39
CA LYS A 12 -5.73 -27.74 -0.58
C LYS A 12 -4.41 -27.46 -1.28
N ILE A 13 -4.30 -27.79 -2.57
CA ILE A 13 -3.10 -27.53 -3.39
C ILE A 13 -2.86 -26.03 -3.54
N CYS A 14 -3.93 -25.25 -3.80
CA CYS A 14 -3.85 -23.80 -3.83
C CYS A 14 -3.36 -23.22 -2.50
N LEU A 15 -3.91 -23.64 -1.36
CA LEU A 15 -3.50 -23.13 -0.05
C LEU A 15 -2.06 -23.50 0.33
N GLN A 16 -1.57 -24.64 -0.13
CA GLN A 16 -0.21 -25.11 0.15
C GLN A 16 0.86 -24.42 -0.71
N ASN A 17 0.54 -24.08 -1.97
CA ASN A 17 1.50 -23.52 -2.91
C ASN A 17 1.36 -22.01 -3.09
N LEU A 18 0.14 -21.50 -3.03
CA LEU A 18 -0.12 -20.08 -2.95
C LEU A 18 -0.19 -19.76 -1.46
N ASN A 19 0.92 -19.26 -0.90
CA ASN A 19 0.87 -18.47 0.31
C ASN A 19 -0.17 -17.38 0.07
N THR A 20 -1.43 -17.66 0.40
CA THR A 20 -2.54 -16.74 0.20
C THR A 20 -2.49 -15.78 1.37
N THR A 21 -1.37 -15.07 1.49
CA THR A 21 -1.41 -13.71 1.96
C THR A 21 -2.26 -13.01 0.92
N MET A 22 -3.54 -12.84 1.21
CA MET A 22 -4.36 -11.87 0.50
C MET A 22 -3.72 -10.51 0.78
N ASN A 23 -2.63 -10.20 0.07
CA ASN A 23 -2.01 -8.90 -0.06
C ASN A 23 -2.98 -8.04 -0.89
N ILE A 24 -4.20 -7.90 -0.38
CA ILE A 24 -5.05 -6.79 -0.72
C ILE A 24 -4.26 -5.62 -0.16
N LYS A 25 -3.59 -4.85 -1.03
CA LYS A 25 -3.01 -3.57 -0.65
C LYS A 25 -4.09 -2.86 0.17
N GLU A 26 -3.87 -2.77 1.48
CA GLU A 26 -4.86 -2.21 2.39
C GLU A 26 -4.96 -0.74 2.01
N LYS A 27 -6.05 -0.40 1.32
CA LYS A 27 -6.30 0.99 0.99
C LYS A 27 -6.38 1.73 2.32
N ARG A 28 -5.69 2.87 2.45
CA ARG A 28 -5.61 3.60 3.74
C ARG A 28 -6.98 3.93 4.35
N TRP A 29 -8.01 4.07 3.53
CA TRP A 29 -9.40 4.29 3.96
C TRP A 29 -10.15 3.01 4.37
N MET A 30 -9.60 1.83 4.14
CA MET A 30 -10.27 0.54 4.33
C MET A 30 -10.03 0.02 5.75
N LYS A 31 -11.08 0.06 6.57
CA LYS A 31 -11.07 -0.47 7.94
C LYS A 31 -11.39 -1.96 7.98
N THR A 32 -10.93 -2.65 9.03
CA THR A 32 -11.22 -4.06 9.34
C THR A 32 -12.72 -4.36 9.29
N GLU A 33 -13.56 -3.46 9.81
CA GLU A 33 -15.02 -3.61 9.76
C GLU A 33 -15.60 -3.69 8.33
N THR A 34 -15.00 -2.97 7.38
CA THR A 34 -15.43 -3.01 5.97
C THR A 34 -15.00 -4.32 5.34
N LEU A 35 -13.82 -4.83 5.68
CA LEU A 35 -13.34 -6.15 5.24
C LEU A 35 -14.24 -7.27 5.76
N GLU A 36 -14.62 -7.22 7.03
CA GLU A 36 -15.56 -8.18 7.62
C GLU A 36 -16.93 -8.17 6.93
N LEU A 37 -17.46 -6.99 6.59
CA LEU A 37 -18.71 -6.89 5.83
C LEU A 37 -18.58 -7.46 4.42
N MET A 38 -17.44 -7.24 3.76
CA MET A 38 -17.17 -7.81 2.44
C MET A 38 -17.10 -9.33 2.50
N GLU A 39 -16.52 -9.90 3.55
CA GLU A 39 -16.46 -11.35 3.73
C GLU A 39 -17.84 -11.94 4.06
N LYS A 40 -18.60 -11.31 4.98
CA LYS A 40 -20.00 -11.69 5.24
C LYS A 40 -20.85 -11.67 3.96
N ARG A 41 -20.64 -10.67 3.10
CA ARG A 41 -21.30 -10.60 1.78
C ARG A 41 -20.89 -11.76 0.87
N ARG A 42 -19.62 -12.19 0.86
CA ARG A 42 -19.17 -13.35 0.06
C ARG A 42 -19.85 -14.63 0.52
N LEU A 43 -20.03 -14.81 1.83
CA LEU A 43 -20.70 -15.97 2.41
C LEU A 43 -22.21 -16.00 2.09
N ALA A 44 -22.85 -14.84 2.02
CA ALA A 44 -24.29 -14.71 1.72
C ALA A 44 -24.66 -14.83 0.23
N LYS A 45 -23.78 -15.31 -0.65
CA LYS A 45 -24.00 -15.31 -2.11
C LYS A 45 -25.26 -16.07 -2.56
N ASN A 46 -25.66 -17.09 -1.81
CA ASN A 46 -26.82 -17.92 -2.13
C ASN A 46 -28.13 -17.39 -1.55
N GLU A 47 -28.09 -16.31 -0.77
CA GLU A 47 -29.24 -15.71 -0.08
C GLU A 47 -29.50 -14.29 -0.63
N PRO A 48 -30.37 -14.12 -1.64
CA PRO A 48 -30.45 -12.87 -2.41
C PRO A 48 -30.83 -11.63 -1.58
N THR A 49 -31.70 -11.80 -0.60
CA THR A 49 -32.19 -10.72 0.27
C THR A 49 -31.08 -10.22 1.19
N THR A 50 -30.41 -11.13 1.90
CA THR A 50 -29.31 -10.82 2.81
C THR A 50 -28.08 -10.32 2.04
N TYR A 51 -27.80 -10.87 0.86
CA TYR A 51 -26.76 -10.37 -0.03
C TYR A 51 -26.98 -8.90 -0.41
N ARG A 52 -28.22 -8.54 -0.80
CA ARG A 52 -28.55 -7.16 -1.18
C ARG A 52 -28.43 -6.20 0.00
N GLN A 53 -28.88 -6.61 1.19
CA GLN A 53 -28.74 -5.82 2.42
C GLN A 53 -27.26 -5.61 2.78
N LEU A 54 -26.46 -6.68 2.78
CA LEU A 54 -25.02 -6.61 3.04
C LEU A 54 -24.29 -5.78 2.00
N GLN A 55 -24.68 -5.87 0.72
CA GLN A 55 -24.11 -5.05 -0.34
C GLN A 55 -24.38 -3.55 -0.11
N ASN A 56 -25.60 -3.18 0.26
CA ASN A 56 -25.95 -1.78 0.56
C ASN A 56 -25.20 -1.26 1.78
N SER A 57 -25.13 -2.07 2.84
CA SER A 57 -24.36 -1.74 4.06
C SER A 57 -22.87 -1.57 3.76
N THR A 58 -22.30 -2.49 2.98
CA THR A 58 -20.90 -2.43 2.53
C THR A 58 -20.63 -1.14 1.74
N LYS A 59 -21.50 -0.80 0.77
CA LYS A 59 -21.36 0.43 -0.01
C LYS A 59 -21.41 1.69 0.86
N ARG A 60 -22.36 1.76 1.80
CA ARG A 60 -22.45 2.87 2.75
C ARG A 60 -21.20 3.00 3.60
N LYS A 61 -20.71 1.90 4.19
CA LYS A 61 -19.47 1.93 4.99
C LYS A 61 -18.26 2.35 4.16
N ILE A 62 -18.14 1.89 2.91
CA ILE A 62 -17.07 2.31 2.00
C ILE A 62 -17.13 3.81 1.74
N ASN A 63 -18.31 4.36 1.46
CA ASN A 63 -18.46 5.79 1.18
C ASN A 63 -18.09 6.62 2.40
N LEU A 64 -18.62 6.30 3.59
CA LEU A 64 -18.28 7.00 4.83
C LEU A 64 -16.79 6.92 5.16
N ALA A 65 -16.17 5.76 4.94
CA ALA A 65 -14.75 5.60 5.22
C ALA A 65 -13.88 6.43 4.25
N LYS A 66 -14.26 6.52 2.98
CA LYS A 66 -13.60 7.40 2.00
C LYS A 66 -13.79 8.88 2.33
N GLU A 67 -15.00 9.29 2.68
CA GLU A 67 -15.30 10.67 3.07
C GLU A 67 -14.46 11.09 4.29
N LYS A 68 -14.41 10.22 5.31
CA LYS A 68 -13.59 10.43 6.50
C LYS A 68 -12.10 10.58 6.13
N TRP A 69 -11.58 9.66 5.31
CA TRP A 69 -10.18 9.71 4.88
C TRP A 69 -9.85 10.98 4.08
N ILE A 70 -10.74 11.40 3.17
CA ILE A 70 -10.55 12.65 2.40
C ILE A 70 -10.58 13.87 3.33
N LYS A 71 -11.46 13.87 4.33
CA LYS A 71 -11.54 14.95 5.32
C LYS A 71 -10.25 15.05 6.12
N GLU A 72 -9.73 13.93 6.63
CA GLU A 72 -8.45 13.86 7.35
C GLU A 72 -7.29 14.37 6.48
N LEU A 73 -7.23 13.98 5.20
CA LEU A 73 -6.22 14.47 4.27
C LEU A 73 -6.31 15.98 4.04
N ARG A 74 -7.53 16.53 3.99
CA ARG A 74 -7.73 17.98 3.83
C ARG A 74 -7.23 18.73 5.05
N GLU A 75 -7.63 18.30 6.24
CA GLU A 75 -7.20 18.92 7.51
C GLU A 75 -5.68 18.84 7.67
N GLU A 76 -5.06 17.71 7.34
CA GLU A 76 -3.61 17.57 7.35
C GLU A 76 -2.93 18.55 6.38
N LYS A 77 -3.46 18.71 5.17
CA LYS A 77 -2.94 19.67 4.19
C LYS A 77 -3.08 21.11 4.67
N GLU A 78 -4.25 21.49 5.20
CA GLU A 78 -4.50 22.83 5.72
C GLU A 78 -3.53 23.18 6.85
N ASN A 79 -3.24 22.22 7.74
CA ASN A 79 -2.25 22.36 8.80
C ASN A 79 -0.80 22.50 8.28
N LEU A 80 -0.45 21.82 7.19
CA LEU A 80 0.88 21.97 6.58
C LEU A 80 1.02 23.33 5.88
N VAL A 81 -0.05 23.80 5.22
CA VAL A 81 -0.09 25.13 4.60
C VAL A 81 -0.01 26.22 5.67
N SER A 82 -0.73 26.09 6.79
CA SER A 82 -0.68 27.07 7.87
C SER A 82 0.71 27.18 8.52
N LYS A 83 1.50 26.10 8.48
CA LYS A 83 2.88 26.07 8.95
C LYS A 83 3.90 26.51 7.89
N HIS A 84 3.45 26.91 6.69
CA HIS A 84 4.28 27.19 5.52
C HIS A 84 5.27 26.05 5.17
N ASP A 85 4.90 24.80 5.51
CA ASP A 85 5.73 23.63 5.26
C ASP A 85 5.47 23.08 3.86
N ILE A 86 5.98 23.81 2.87
CA ILE A 86 5.81 23.53 1.44
C ILE A 86 6.42 22.17 1.09
N PHE A 87 7.55 21.80 1.70
CA PHE A 87 8.23 20.54 1.46
C PHE A 87 7.36 19.34 1.86
N ASN A 88 6.86 19.31 3.10
CA ASN A 88 6.03 18.19 3.54
C ASN A 88 4.65 18.18 2.86
N MET A 89 4.11 19.34 2.50
CA MET A 89 2.90 19.43 1.67
C MET A 89 3.11 18.73 0.31
N HIS A 90 4.21 19.02 -0.41
CA HIS A 90 4.50 18.37 -1.69
C HIS A 90 4.79 16.87 -1.55
N LYS A 91 5.50 16.48 -0.49
CA LYS A 91 5.74 15.06 -0.18
C LYS A 91 4.40 14.33 0.02
N LYS A 92 3.50 14.89 0.82
CA LYS A 92 2.18 14.29 1.09
C LYS A 92 1.30 14.23 -0.15
N LEU A 93 1.30 15.29 -0.96
CA LEU A 93 0.56 15.32 -2.22
C LEU A 93 1.06 14.23 -3.19
N ARG A 94 2.36 13.97 -3.20
CA ARG A 94 2.98 12.90 -3.98
C ARG A 94 2.61 11.51 -3.46
N GLU A 95 2.54 11.32 -2.14
CA GLU A 95 2.07 10.06 -1.53
C GLU A 95 0.60 9.76 -1.87
N VAL A 96 -0.26 10.78 -1.88
CA VAL A 96 -1.70 10.61 -2.15
C VAL A 96 -2.00 10.38 -3.64
N THR A 97 -1.20 10.98 -4.54
CA THR A 97 -1.42 10.88 -6.00
C THR A 97 -0.79 9.64 -6.64
N GLU A 98 -0.12 8.78 -5.87
CA GLU A 98 0.42 7.47 -6.31
C GLU A 98 1.25 7.50 -7.62
N THR A 99 1.87 8.63 -7.99
CA THR A 99 2.75 8.68 -9.17
C THR A 99 4.16 8.16 -8.89
N PHE A 100 4.55 7.99 -7.63
CA PHE A 100 5.75 7.24 -7.27
C PHE A 100 5.38 5.77 -7.03
N LYS A 101 5.56 4.94 -8.05
CA LYS A 101 5.86 3.53 -7.80
C LYS A 101 7.09 3.54 -6.90
N GLU A 102 7.01 2.99 -5.69
CA GLU A 102 8.21 2.60 -4.95
C GLU A 102 9.01 1.74 -5.91
N GLN A 103 10.12 2.26 -6.45
CA GLN A 103 11.06 1.42 -7.16
C GLN A 103 11.64 0.53 -6.08
N SER A 104 11.11 -0.69 -5.97
CA SER A 104 11.80 -1.74 -5.25
C SER A 104 13.20 -1.80 -5.86
N PRO A 105 14.28 -1.56 -5.09
CA PRO A 105 15.61 -1.72 -5.63
C PRO A 105 15.71 -3.13 -6.24
N PRO A 106 16.31 -3.29 -7.43
CA PRO A 106 16.36 -4.58 -8.10
C PRO A 106 16.95 -5.61 -7.15
N MET A 107 16.10 -6.54 -6.71
CA MET A 107 16.44 -7.58 -5.76
C MET A 107 17.08 -8.72 -6.56
N LEU A 108 18.40 -8.83 -6.50
CA LEU A 108 19.13 -9.97 -7.03
C LEU A 108 19.01 -11.12 -6.03
N THR A 109 18.33 -12.20 -6.44
CA THR A 109 18.26 -13.45 -5.68
C THR A 109 19.13 -14.48 -6.38
N ASP A 110 20.09 -15.07 -5.67
CA ASP A 110 20.71 -16.32 -6.14
C ASP A 110 19.70 -17.47 -6.02
N GLY A 111 19.82 -18.47 -6.89
CA GLY A 111 18.88 -19.60 -7.08
C GLY A 111 18.61 -20.51 -5.87
N THR A 112 19.02 -20.12 -4.66
CA THR A 112 18.74 -20.81 -3.39
C THR A 112 17.83 -20.00 -2.45
N ASN A 113 17.23 -18.91 -2.94
CA ASN A 113 16.23 -18.11 -2.21
C ASN A 113 16.72 -17.54 -0.87
N ASN A 114 18.04 -17.45 -0.67
CA ASN A 114 18.65 -16.77 0.47
C ASN A 114 18.81 -15.28 0.15
N ILE A 115 18.27 -14.44 1.03
CA ILE A 115 18.26 -12.99 0.88
C ILE A 115 19.65 -12.47 1.30
N ASN A 116 20.44 -11.96 0.35
CA ASN A 116 21.70 -11.30 0.66
C ASN A 116 21.45 -9.84 1.07
N LEU A 117 20.95 -9.64 2.30
CA LEU A 117 20.83 -8.33 2.95
C LEU A 117 22.21 -7.88 3.44
N ASN A 118 23.15 -7.56 2.55
CA ASN A 118 24.31 -6.75 2.92
C ASN A 118 25.06 -6.18 1.72
N LYS A 119 24.78 -4.90 1.43
CA LYS A 119 25.82 -3.88 1.33
C LYS A 119 25.16 -2.52 1.52
N ARG A 120 25.26 -1.98 2.73
CA ARG A 120 25.09 -0.54 2.97
C ARG A 120 26.02 0.18 2.00
N ARG A 121 25.46 0.83 0.98
CA ARG A 121 26.21 1.90 0.30
C ARG A 121 26.22 3.06 1.28
N ASN A 122 27.36 3.30 1.92
CA ASN A 122 27.64 4.62 2.45
C ASN A 122 27.67 5.56 1.25
N ILE A 123 26.54 6.19 0.95
CA ILE A 123 26.51 7.34 0.05
C ILE A 123 26.73 8.53 0.99
N GLU A 124 27.96 9.02 1.02
CA GLU A 124 28.29 10.29 1.64
C GLU A 124 27.52 11.39 0.90
N PHE A 125 26.34 11.74 1.42
CA PHE A 125 25.68 12.97 1.05
C PHE A 125 26.41 14.12 1.76
N GLY A 126 27.27 14.83 1.05
CA GLY A 126 27.79 16.10 1.53
C GLY A 126 29.10 16.54 0.90
N LYS A 127 29.04 17.14 -0.30
CA LYS A 127 29.88 18.32 -0.54
C LYS A 127 29.00 19.54 -0.32
N THR A 128 29.30 20.28 0.74
CA THR A 128 28.70 21.60 0.98
C THR A 128 29.13 22.53 -0.16
N THR A 129 28.30 23.49 -0.55
CA THR A 129 28.61 24.44 -1.64
C THR A 129 29.98 25.12 -1.46
N SER A 130 30.45 25.29 -0.23
CA SER A 130 31.80 25.79 0.09
C SER A 130 32.96 24.94 -0.44
N GLN A 131 32.82 23.62 -0.58
CA GLN A 131 33.88 22.74 -1.11
C GLN A 131 33.97 22.76 -2.64
N ILE A 132 32.90 23.15 -3.32
CA ILE A 132 32.87 23.25 -4.78
C ILE A 132 33.66 24.47 -5.25
N TYR A 133 33.62 25.58 -4.50
CA TYR A 133 34.33 26.81 -4.85
C TYR A 133 35.85 26.74 -4.61
N SER A 134 36.32 25.93 -3.65
CA SER A 134 37.76 25.72 -3.45
C SER A 134 38.39 24.88 -4.57
N GLU A 135 37.67 23.92 -5.14
CA GLU A 135 38.19 23.07 -6.23
C GLU A 135 38.30 23.83 -7.58
N THR A 136 37.55 24.93 -7.76
CA THR A 136 37.60 25.72 -9.00
C THR A 136 38.72 26.78 -9.04
N THR A 137 39.46 26.98 -7.95
CA THR A 137 40.51 28.01 -7.89
C THR A 137 41.93 27.49 -8.16
N ASP A 138 42.12 26.17 -8.27
CA ASP A 138 43.42 25.55 -8.58
C ASP A 138 43.58 25.11 -10.05
N LEU A 139 42.69 25.54 -10.95
CA LEU A 139 42.90 25.45 -12.40
C LEU A 139 43.35 26.81 -12.94
N LYS A 140 44.61 27.15 -12.68
CA LYS A 140 45.38 28.16 -13.41
C LYS A 140 46.77 27.65 -13.73
#